data_AF-A0A2T7SW99-F1
#
_entry.id   AF-A0A2T7SW99-F1
#
_cell.length_a   1.000
_cell.length_b   1.000
_cell.length_c   1.000
_cell.angle_alpha   90.00
_cell.angle_beta   90.00
_cell.angle_gamma   90.00
#
_symmetry.space_group_name_H-M   'P 1'
#
loop_
_entity.id
_entity.type
_entity.pdbx_description
1 polymer ?
#
loop_
_entity_poly.entity_id
_entity_poly.type
_entity_poly.pdbx_seq_one_letter_code
_entity_poly.pdbx_strand_id
1 'polypeptide(L)'
;MTGLSGPVVDIAVRNRGSGAAFIKKVSVNVTSSESLTSCKGVGGDLQTTANYAIEIPLSRKPPFTKTTEDIHFDVKSGENDRFTLAIGPDSQEAGHAPWIGVVTIRLHDEDGSDLDIGPIALVDAGEDPHIRPTGLSWKIDKPDSPSCMRSNARAVGEVMQIPGISPSNEFSALHRALRPYR
;
A
#
# COMPACT_ATOMS: atom_id res chain seq x y z
N MET A 1 6.30 -12.24 -18.45
CA MET A 1 6.93 -11.23 -17.57
C MET A 1 6.02 -11.10 -16.36
N THR A 2 6.43 -11.63 -15.22
CA THR A 2 5.68 -11.63 -13.96
C THR A 2 5.83 -10.25 -13.33
N GLY A 3 4.88 -9.36 -13.62
CA GLY A 3 4.84 -8.02 -13.06
C GLY A 3 4.45 -8.07 -11.59
N LEU A 4 5.19 -7.34 -10.77
CA LEU A 4 4.77 -6.95 -9.43
C LEU A 4 3.49 -6.13 -9.60
N SER A 5 2.33 -6.68 -9.25
CA SER A 5 1.15 -5.83 -9.06
C SER A 5 1.25 -5.23 -7.66
N GLY A 6 0.60 -4.10 -7.39
CA GLY A 6 0.58 -3.44 -6.08
C GLY A 6 1.25 -2.08 -5.98
N PRO A 7 0.90 -1.28 -4.96
CA PRO A 7 1.57 -0.03 -4.72
C PRO A 7 3.03 -0.30 -4.33
N VAL A 8 3.93 0.22 -5.15
CA VAL A 8 5.37 0.14 -4.93
C VAL A 8 5.80 1.34 -4.11
N VAL A 9 6.37 1.09 -2.94
CA VAL A 9 7.03 2.09 -2.11
C VAL A 9 8.49 2.17 -2.52
N ASP A 10 8.88 3.29 -3.10
CA ASP A 10 10.25 3.59 -3.49
C ASP A 10 10.95 4.34 -2.35
N ILE A 11 12.01 3.74 -1.83
CA ILE A 11 12.73 4.23 -0.66
C ILE A 11 14.13 4.64 -1.10
N ALA A 12 14.45 5.92 -0.91
CA ALA A 12 15.79 6.45 -1.07
C ALA A 12 16.45 6.64 0.30
N VAL A 13 17.60 6.00 0.50
CA VAL A 13 18.39 6.09 1.73
C VAL A 13 19.74 6.74 1.44
N ARG A 14 20.26 7.49 2.43
CA ARG A 14 21.59 8.08 2.38
C ARG A 14 22.36 7.68 3.62
N ASN A 15 23.48 7.00 3.43
CA ASN A 15 24.38 6.70 4.54
C ASN A 15 25.25 7.94 4.85
N ARG A 16 25.05 8.53 6.03
CA ARG A 16 25.83 9.68 6.52
C ARG A 16 26.94 9.28 7.49
N GLY A 17 27.05 8.00 7.83
CA GLY A 17 28.10 7.46 8.70
C GLY A 17 29.41 7.23 7.94
N SER A 18 30.48 7.00 8.71
CA SER A 18 31.82 6.71 8.16
C SER A 18 32.04 5.23 7.79
N GLY A 19 31.08 4.34 8.11
CA GLY A 19 31.07 2.92 7.75
C GLY A 19 29.93 2.57 6.80
N ALA A 20 29.94 1.36 6.21
CA ALA A 20 28.82 0.84 5.43
C ALA A 20 27.63 0.52 6.36
N ALA A 21 26.40 0.71 5.86
CA ALA A 21 25.18 0.38 6.60
C ALA A 21 24.54 -0.85 5.95
N PHE A 22 24.23 -1.86 6.75
CA PHE A 22 23.75 -3.16 6.27
C PHE A 22 22.33 -3.40 6.77
N ILE A 23 21.36 -3.18 5.89
CA ILE A 23 19.96 -3.43 6.22
C ILE A 23 19.70 -4.93 6.12
N LYS A 24 19.43 -5.56 7.27
CA LYS A 24 19.20 -7.01 7.37
C LYS A 24 17.74 -7.42 7.34
N LYS A 25 16.84 -6.49 7.69
CA LYS A 25 15.44 -6.83 7.93
C LYS A 25 14.54 -5.62 7.72
N VAL A 26 13.36 -5.88 7.17
CA VAL A 26 12.28 -4.89 7.07
C VAL A 26 11.09 -5.38 7.88
N SER A 27 10.57 -4.51 8.73
CA SER A 27 9.29 -4.71 9.40
C SER A 27 8.28 -3.70 8.89
N VAL A 28 7.10 -4.16 8.52
CA VAL A 28 5.97 -3.33 8.10
C VAL A 28 4.90 -3.41 9.18
N ASN A 29 4.68 -2.29 9.87
CA ASN A 29 3.58 -2.13 10.80
C ASN A 29 2.35 -1.63 10.04
N VAL A 30 1.28 -2.42 10.07
CA VAL A 30 0.00 -2.12 9.42
C VAL A 30 -0.94 -1.58 10.49
N THR A 31 -1.42 -0.36 10.31
CA THR A 31 -2.35 0.30 11.24
C THR A 31 -3.78 0.36 10.72
N SER A 32 -3.96 0.27 9.41
CA SER A 32 -5.25 0.12 8.72
C SER A 32 -5.06 -0.79 7.51
N SER A 33 -6.06 -1.64 7.23
CA SER A 33 -6.09 -2.58 6.10
C SER A 33 -7.55 -2.92 5.82
N GLU A 34 -8.09 -2.41 4.73
CA GLU A 34 -9.51 -2.54 4.40
C GLU A 34 -9.72 -2.64 2.90
N SER A 35 -10.58 -3.58 2.47
CA SER A 35 -11.08 -3.61 1.10
C SER A 35 -12.25 -2.64 0.96
N LEU A 36 -12.22 -1.82 -0.08
CA LEU A 36 -13.35 -1.02 -0.48
C LEU A 36 -14.48 -1.92 -0.99
N THR A 37 -15.69 -1.38 -1.04
CA THR A 37 -16.85 -2.12 -1.57
C THR A 37 -16.98 -1.90 -3.07
N SER A 38 -17.21 -2.97 -3.84
CA SER A 38 -17.65 -2.82 -5.23
C SER A 38 -19.10 -2.32 -5.26
N CYS A 39 -19.31 -1.14 -5.83
CA CYS A 39 -20.62 -0.47 -5.82
C CYS A 39 -21.45 -0.72 -7.08
N LYS A 40 -21.11 -1.80 -7.81
CA LYS A 40 -21.76 -2.31 -9.00
C LYS A 40 -21.81 -3.83 -8.96
N GLY A 41 -22.83 -4.43 -9.57
CA GLY A 41 -22.87 -5.88 -9.79
C GLY A 41 -21.69 -6.36 -10.64
N VAL A 42 -20.77 -7.12 -10.04
CA VAL A 42 -19.64 -7.74 -10.73
C VAL A 42 -20.01 -9.19 -11.07
N GLY A 43 -19.83 -9.60 -12.32
CA GLY A 43 -19.86 -11.03 -12.68
C GLY A 43 -18.49 -11.66 -12.41
N GLY A 44 -18.44 -12.81 -11.72
CA GLY A 44 -17.19 -13.56 -11.49
C GLY A 44 -16.70 -14.29 -12.75
N ASP A 45 -15.58 -15.00 -12.80
CA ASP A 45 -14.31 -14.87 -12.07
C ASP A 45 -13.27 -14.48 -13.12
N LEU A 46 -12.30 -13.66 -12.75
CA LEU A 46 -10.96 -13.67 -13.35
C LEU A 46 -10.00 -13.67 -12.17
N GLN A 47 -9.48 -14.84 -11.78
CA GLN A 47 -8.36 -14.90 -10.85
C GLN A 47 -7.08 -14.61 -11.63
N THR A 48 -6.50 -13.43 -11.44
CA THR A 48 -5.15 -13.15 -11.90
C THR A 48 -4.16 -13.40 -10.77
N THR A 49 -3.14 -14.21 -11.03
CA THR A 49 -2.04 -14.52 -10.11
C THR A 49 -1.05 -13.36 -10.11
N ALA A 50 -1.02 -12.55 -9.05
CA ALA A 50 -0.08 -11.43 -8.95
C ALA A 50 0.83 -11.58 -7.71
N ASN A 51 2.13 -11.29 -7.90
CA ASN A 51 3.18 -11.47 -6.89
C ASN A 51 3.64 -10.12 -6.33
N TYR A 52 3.70 -10.01 -5.01
CA TYR A 52 4.05 -8.79 -4.25
C TYR A 52 5.11 -9.11 -3.20
N ALA A 53 5.94 -8.14 -2.83
CA ALA A 53 6.96 -8.30 -1.79
C ALA A 53 6.49 -7.65 -0.47
N ILE A 54 5.76 -8.46 0.33
CA ILE A 54 5.08 -8.24 1.62
C ILE A 54 3.54 -8.25 1.47
N GLU A 55 2.96 -9.45 1.64
CA GLU A 55 1.49 -9.67 1.58
C GLU A 55 0.79 -9.33 2.90
N ILE A 56 -0.24 -8.51 2.88
CA ILE A 56 -1.00 -8.12 4.07
C ILE A 56 -2.24 -9.01 4.20
N PRO A 57 -2.31 -9.92 5.19
CA PRO A 57 -3.49 -10.75 5.39
C PRO A 57 -4.69 -9.89 5.80
N LEU A 58 -5.80 -10.02 5.08
CA LEU A 58 -7.09 -9.39 5.39
C LEU A 58 -7.82 -10.10 6.52
N SER A 59 -7.52 -11.39 6.74
CA SER A 59 -8.02 -12.19 7.86
C SER A 59 -7.54 -11.69 9.23
N ARG A 60 -6.41 -10.96 9.26
CA ARG A 60 -5.84 -10.39 10.48
C ARG A 60 -6.27 -8.94 10.68
N LYS A 61 -6.89 -8.64 11.82
CA LYS A 61 -7.29 -7.26 12.16
C LYS A 61 -6.07 -6.41 12.55
N PRO A 62 -5.88 -5.20 11.97
CA PRO A 62 -4.92 -4.22 12.44
C PRO A 62 -5.17 -3.76 13.90
N PRO A 63 -4.13 -3.32 14.63
CA PRO A 63 -2.75 -3.20 14.18
C PRO A 63 -1.96 -4.51 14.25
N PHE A 64 -1.05 -4.72 13.30
CA PHE A 64 -0.09 -5.82 13.36
C PHE A 64 1.20 -5.50 12.62
N THR A 65 2.25 -6.29 12.87
CA THR A 65 3.53 -6.19 12.16
C THR A 65 3.74 -7.45 11.33
N LYS A 66 4.14 -7.26 10.06
CA LYS A 66 4.69 -8.30 9.19
C LYS A 66 6.17 -8.00 8.96
N THR A 67 6.97 -9.04 8.88
CA THR A 67 8.42 -8.92 8.81
C THR A 67 8.92 -9.75 7.64
N THR A 68 9.87 -9.23 6.87
CA THR A 68 10.54 -10.03 5.83
C THR A 68 11.58 -10.96 6.45
N GLU A 69 11.84 -12.08 5.77
CA GLU A 69 13.04 -12.87 6.04
C GLU A 69 14.29 -12.12 5.54
N ASP A 70 15.47 -12.51 6.04
CA ASP A 70 16.74 -11.78 5.94
C ASP A 70 16.98 -11.14 4.56
N ILE A 71 16.86 -9.81 4.50
CA ILE A 71 17.23 -9.03 3.32
C ILE A 71 18.71 -8.65 3.43
N HIS A 72 19.40 -8.53 2.30
CA HIS A 72 20.80 -8.12 2.28
C HIS A 72 20.92 -6.90 1.37
N PHE A 73 20.87 -5.71 1.97
CA PHE A 73 21.04 -4.44 1.27
C PHE A 73 22.16 -3.62 1.91
N ASP A 74 23.20 -3.33 1.13
CA ASP A 74 24.40 -2.60 1.55
C ASP A 74 24.35 -1.18 1.00
N VAL A 75 24.44 -0.19 1.88
CA VAL A 75 24.59 1.21 1.51
C VAL A 75 25.98 1.69 1.93
N LYS A 76 26.85 1.87 0.94
CA LYS A 76 28.22 2.36 1.15
C LYS A 76 28.24 3.73 1.82
N SER A 77 29.29 3.97 2.62
CA SER A 77 29.51 5.24 3.31
C SER A 77 29.49 6.42 2.33
N GLY A 78 28.69 7.44 2.64
CA GLY A 78 28.58 8.67 1.84
C GLY A 78 27.73 8.55 0.57
N GLU A 79 27.29 7.35 0.21
CA GLU A 79 26.48 7.11 -1.00
C GLU A 79 24.97 7.22 -0.72
N ASN A 80 24.21 7.39 -1.81
CA ASN A 80 22.77 7.26 -1.81
C ASN A 80 22.41 5.99 -2.56
N ASP A 81 21.48 5.22 -2.03
CA ASP A 81 20.95 4.05 -2.71
C ASP A 81 19.41 4.03 -2.65
N ARG A 82 18.80 3.27 -3.55
CA ARG A 82 17.34 3.16 -3.69
C ARG A 82 16.93 1.71 -3.81
N PHE A 83 15.88 1.36 -3.08
CA PHE A 83 15.22 0.06 -3.24
C PHE A 83 13.71 0.24 -3.17
N THR A 84 13.00 -0.76 -3.69
CA THR A 84 11.54 -0.73 -3.81
C THR A 84 10.92 -1.88 -3.02
N LEU A 85 9.86 -1.59 -2.26
CA LEU A 85 9.03 -2.59 -1.58
C LEU A 85 7.61 -2.57 -2.16
N ALA A 86 7.10 -3.72 -2.57
CA ALA A 86 5.75 -3.84 -3.12
C ALA A 86 4.79 -4.38 -2.04
N ILE A 87 3.99 -3.50 -1.43
CA ILE A 87 3.14 -3.84 -0.27
C ILE A 87 1.69 -3.90 -0.72
N GLY A 88 0.99 -5.01 -0.51
CA GLY A 88 -0.40 -5.16 -0.94
C GLY A 88 -1.14 -6.26 -0.17
N PRO A 89 -2.46 -6.41 -0.37
CA PRO A 89 -3.23 -7.47 0.28
C PRO A 89 -2.74 -8.85 -0.17
N ASP A 90 -2.93 -9.86 0.68
CA ASP A 90 -2.70 -11.26 0.30
C ASP A 90 -3.60 -11.63 -0.89
N SER A 91 -3.00 -12.08 -2.00
CA SER A 91 -3.73 -12.37 -3.25
C SER A 91 -4.77 -13.49 -3.12
N GLN A 92 -4.62 -14.40 -2.16
CA GLN A 92 -5.61 -15.47 -1.90
C GLN A 92 -6.80 -14.97 -1.10
N GLU A 93 -6.62 -13.91 -0.32
CA GLU A 93 -7.68 -13.27 0.47
C GLU A 93 -8.26 -12.04 -0.25
N ALA A 94 -7.53 -11.49 -1.20
CA ALA A 94 -7.93 -10.33 -1.99
C ALA A 94 -9.15 -10.66 -2.85
N GLY A 95 -10.17 -9.82 -2.76
CA GLY A 95 -11.26 -9.79 -3.73
C GLY A 95 -10.93 -8.87 -4.91
N HIS A 96 -11.89 -8.66 -5.81
CA HIS A 96 -11.72 -7.75 -6.94
C HIS A 96 -11.72 -6.26 -6.53
N ALA A 97 -12.30 -5.92 -5.39
CA ALA A 97 -12.44 -4.54 -4.99
C ALA A 97 -11.08 -3.91 -4.61
N PRO A 98 -10.89 -2.60 -4.80
CA PRO A 98 -9.66 -1.93 -4.40
C PRO A 98 -9.40 -2.10 -2.90
N TRP A 99 -8.14 -2.24 -2.52
CA TRP A 99 -7.71 -2.32 -1.13
C TRP A 99 -7.00 -1.03 -0.73
N ILE A 100 -7.22 -0.57 0.50
CA ILE A 100 -6.47 0.53 1.10
C ILE A 100 -5.75 0.07 2.36
N GLY A 101 -4.56 0.61 2.60
CA GLY A 101 -3.79 0.32 3.79
C GLY A 101 -2.96 1.49 4.28
N VAL A 102 -2.67 1.50 5.57
CA VAL A 102 -1.77 2.45 6.21
C VAL A 102 -0.63 1.70 6.87
N VAL A 103 0.59 1.99 6.42
CA VAL A 103 1.78 1.27 6.82
C VAL A 103 2.90 2.17 7.31
N THR A 104 3.65 1.70 8.29
CA THR A 104 4.95 2.26 8.69
C THR A 104 6.01 1.21 8.43
N ILE A 105 7.04 1.56 7.67
CA ILE A 105 8.13 0.67 7.29
C ILE A 105 9.31 0.96 8.21
N ARG A 106 9.80 -0.06 8.89
CA ARG A 106 11.00 -0.02 9.73
C ARG A 106 12.10 -0.81 9.07
N LEU A 107 13.22 -0.15 8.81
CA LEU A 107 14.45 -0.76 8.31
C LEU A 107 15.36 -1.03 9.52
N HIS A 108 15.78 -2.27 9.67
CA HIS A 108 16.69 -2.70 10.73
C HIS A 108 18.10 -2.85 10.17
N ASP A 109 19.01 -2.04 10.68
CA ASP A 109 20.44 -2.11 10.41
C ASP A 109 21.12 -3.20 11.25
N GLU A 110 22.18 -3.80 10.72
CA GLU A 110 22.98 -4.81 11.43
C GLU A 110 23.59 -4.26 12.72
N ASP A 111 23.95 -2.98 12.72
CA ASP A 111 24.55 -2.29 13.87
C ASP A 111 23.52 -1.94 14.96
N GLY A 112 22.24 -2.32 14.76
CA GLY A 112 21.15 -2.09 15.72
C GLY A 112 20.44 -0.74 15.59
N SER A 113 20.81 0.06 14.57
CA SER A 113 20.09 1.27 14.18
C SER A 113 18.77 0.93 13.50
N ASP A 114 17.67 1.55 13.93
CA ASP A 114 16.37 1.43 13.24
C ASP A 114 16.01 2.75 12.53
N LEU A 115 15.47 2.65 11.31
CA LEU A 115 14.91 3.77 10.57
C LEU A 115 13.43 3.54 10.27
N ASP A 116 12.58 4.44 10.76
CA ASP A 116 11.13 4.42 10.50
C ASP A 116 10.75 5.36 9.34
N ILE A 117 9.89 4.86 8.45
CA ILE A 117 9.35 5.57 7.29
C ILE A 117 7.83 5.43 7.31
N GLY A 118 7.12 6.56 7.44
CA GLY A 118 5.67 6.61 7.44
C GLY A 118 5.08 7.44 8.59
N PRO A 119 3.76 7.37 8.81
CA PRO A 119 2.81 6.46 8.16
C PRO A 119 2.55 6.81 6.69
N ILE A 120 2.40 5.79 5.84
CA ILE A 120 2.15 5.91 4.40
C ILE A 120 0.76 5.33 4.11
N ALA A 121 -0.09 6.07 3.39
CA ALA A 121 -1.36 5.53 2.87
C ALA A 121 -1.18 5.00 1.45
N LEU A 122 -1.57 3.75 1.24
CA LEU A 122 -1.44 3.00 0.00
C LEU A 122 -2.80 2.56 -0.51
N VAL A 123 -2.90 2.40 -1.83
CA VAL A 123 -4.06 1.79 -2.48
C VAL A 123 -3.58 0.76 -3.49
N ASP A 124 -4.17 -0.43 -3.44
CA ASP A 124 -4.17 -1.38 -4.53
C ASP A 124 -5.51 -1.25 -5.28
N ALA A 125 -5.44 -1.14 -6.60
CA ALA A 125 -6.63 -1.02 -7.43
C ALA A 125 -7.50 -2.27 -7.45
N GLY A 126 -6.92 -3.44 -7.14
CA GLY A 126 -7.59 -4.71 -7.40
C GLY A 126 -7.96 -4.81 -8.88
N GLU A 127 -9.09 -5.46 -9.14
CA GLU A 127 -9.55 -5.79 -10.49
C GLU A 127 -10.95 -5.24 -10.80
N ASP A 128 -11.53 -4.45 -9.92
CA ASP A 128 -12.88 -3.90 -10.10
C ASP A 128 -12.90 -2.97 -11.34
N PRO A 129 -13.59 -3.36 -12.44
CA PRO A 129 -13.60 -2.58 -13.66
C PRO A 129 -14.35 -1.24 -13.50
N HIS A 130 -15.15 -1.10 -12.43
CA HIS A 130 -15.96 0.06 -12.12
C HIS A 130 -15.27 1.07 -11.19
N ILE A 131 -14.21 0.66 -10.48
CA ILE A 131 -13.40 1.53 -9.63
C ILE A 131 -11.93 1.25 -9.95
N ARG A 132 -11.40 1.96 -10.96
CA ARG A 132 -10.07 1.66 -11.50
C ARG A 132 -9.24 2.90 -11.80
N PRO A 133 -7.90 2.81 -11.70
CA PRO A 133 -7.03 3.88 -12.12
C PRO A 133 -7.13 4.11 -13.63
N THR A 134 -6.90 5.36 -14.06
CA THR A 134 -6.78 5.77 -15.46
C THR A 134 -5.73 6.88 -15.51
N GLY A 135 -4.47 6.49 -15.78
CA GLY A 135 -3.32 7.39 -15.63
C GLY A 135 -3.19 7.87 -14.18
N LEU A 136 -3.09 9.18 -13.99
CA LEU A 136 -2.98 9.84 -12.66
C LEU A 136 -4.33 10.13 -11.99
N SER A 137 -5.40 9.46 -12.44
CA SER A 137 -6.77 9.66 -11.97
C SER A 137 -7.47 8.33 -11.73
N TRP A 138 -8.68 8.38 -11.17
CA TRP A 138 -9.53 7.20 -11.01
C TRP A 138 -10.83 7.40 -11.77
N LYS A 139 -11.22 6.37 -12.51
CA LYS A 139 -12.54 6.27 -13.13
C LYS A 139 -13.44 5.48 -12.19
N ILE A 140 -14.54 6.10 -11.79
CA ILE A 140 -15.57 5.51 -10.95
C ILE A 140 -16.87 5.55 -11.75
N ASP A 141 -17.37 4.38 -12.14
CA ASP A 141 -18.67 4.27 -12.81
C ASP A 141 -19.80 4.67 -11.86
N LYS A 142 -20.93 5.11 -12.42
CA LYS A 142 -22.11 5.48 -11.62
C LYS A 142 -22.57 4.28 -10.78
N PRO A 143 -22.59 4.36 -9.44
CA PRO A 143 -22.91 3.21 -8.59
C PRO A 143 -24.37 2.81 -8.70
N ASP A 144 -24.67 1.54 -8.40
CA ASP A 144 -26.04 1.03 -8.31
C ASP A 144 -26.75 1.63 -7.07
N SER A 145 -25.99 1.91 -6.01
CA SER A 145 -26.44 2.66 -4.84
C SER A 145 -25.46 3.77 -4.45
N PRO A 146 -25.90 5.04 -4.37
CA PRO A 146 -25.05 6.14 -3.90
C PRO A 146 -24.51 5.94 -2.46
N SER A 147 -25.24 5.23 -1.59
CA SER A 147 -24.78 5.00 -0.22
C SER A 147 -23.52 4.14 -0.14
N CYS A 148 -23.34 3.20 -1.07
CA CYS A 148 -22.15 2.38 -1.16
C CYS A 148 -20.90 3.25 -1.40
N MET A 149 -20.99 4.20 -2.35
CA MET A 149 -19.85 5.07 -2.64
C MET A 149 -19.56 6.08 -1.53
N ARG A 150 -20.58 6.49 -0.77
CA ARG A 150 -20.37 7.29 0.44
C ARG A 150 -19.54 6.53 1.48
N SER A 151 -19.73 5.23 1.64
CA SER A 151 -18.93 4.42 2.55
C SER A 151 -17.46 4.37 2.14
N ASN A 152 -17.16 4.11 0.86
CA ASN A 152 -15.79 4.13 0.36
C ASN A 152 -15.15 5.53 0.49
N ALA A 153 -15.91 6.59 0.19
CA ALA A 153 -15.45 7.97 0.36
C ALA A 153 -15.15 8.32 1.82
N ARG A 154 -15.94 7.79 2.76
CA ARG A 154 -15.70 7.91 4.19
C ARG A 154 -14.43 7.17 4.60
N ALA A 155 -14.27 5.89 4.25
CA ALA A 155 -13.09 5.10 4.62
C ALA A 155 -11.78 5.75 4.12
N VAL A 156 -11.73 6.17 2.84
CA VAL A 156 -10.58 6.89 2.29
C VAL A 156 -10.39 8.26 2.94
N GLY A 157 -11.49 8.94 3.29
CA GLY A 157 -11.45 10.22 3.99
C GLY A 157 -10.91 10.13 5.43
N GLU A 158 -11.25 9.07 6.15
CA GLU A 158 -10.79 8.80 7.52
C GLU A 158 -9.28 8.55 7.56
N VAL A 159 -8.74 7.79 6.60
CA VAL A 159 -7.28 7.61 6.45
C VAL A 159 -6.56 8.95 6.26
N MET A 160 -7.14 9.87 5.49
CA MET A 160 -6.57 11.21 5.28
C MET A 160 -6.59 12.10 6.53
N GLN A 161 -7.31 11.72 7.59
CA GLN A 161 -7.29 12.43 8.88
C GLN A 161 -6.19 11.94 9.83
N ILE A 162 -5.45 10.87 9.47
CA ILE A 162 -4.36 10.36 10.30
C ILE A 162 -3.23 11.40 10.38
N PRO A 163 -2.79 11.83 11.57
CA PRO A 163 -1.71 12.80 11.71
C PRO A 163 -0.40 12.33 11.08
N GLY A 164 0.23 13.20 10.28
CA GLY A 164 1.52 12.91 9.64
C GLY A 164 1.44 11.91 8.48
N ILE A 165 0.24 11.54 8.02
CA ILE A 165 0.06 10.62 6.90
C ILE A 165 0.70 11.16 5.62
N SER A 166 1.47 10.30 4.96
CA SER A 166 2.02 10.54 3.62
C SER A 166 1.24 9.69 2.61
N PRO A 167 0.19 10.22 1.96
CA PRO A 167 -0.57 9.45 1.00
C PRO A 167 0.22 9.25 -0.30
N SER A 168 0.15 8.04 -0.87
CA SER A 168 0.68 7.81 -2.22
C SER A 168 -0.05 8.68 -3.25
N ASN A 169 0.55 8.82 -4.44
CA ASN A 169 -0.07 9.59 -5.52
C ASN A 169 -1.40 8.97 -5.95
N GLU A 170 -1.45 7.64 -6.03
CA GLU A 170 -2.61 6.82 -6.39
C GLU A 170 -3.69 6.96 -5.33
N PHE A 171 -3.32 6.88 -4.05
CA PHE A 171 -4.25 7.06 -2.93
C PHE A 171 -4.84 8.47 -2.91
N SER A 172 -3.99 9.47 -3.11
CA SER A 172 -4.41 10.87 -3.24
C SER A 172 -5.34 11.08 -4.43
N ALA A 173 -5.09 10.40 -5.55
CA ALA A 173 -5.96 10.45 -6.73
C ALA A 173 -7.32 9.80 -6.45
N LEU A 174 -7.36 8.67 -5.74
CA LEU A 174 -8.60 8.02 -5.33
C LEU A 174 -9.42 8.93 -4.41
N HIS A 175 -8.78 9.51 -3.38
CA HIS A 175 -9.41 10.45 -2.46
C HIS A 175 -10.03 11.65 -3.20
N ARG A 176 -9.37 12.17 -4.24
CA ARG A 176 -9.93 13.23 -5.10
C ARG A 176 -11.12 12.73 -5.91
N ALA A 177 -11.03 11.55 -6.52
CA ALA A 177 -12.11 10.99 -7.33
C ALA A 177 -13.37 10.67 -6.52
N LEU A 178 -13.23 10.37 -5.22
CA LEU A 178 -14.34 10.10 -4.31
C LEU A 178 -15.02 11.36 -3.74
N ARG A 179 -14.52 12.57 -4.02
CA ARG A 179 -15.12 13.83 -3.53
C ARG A 179 -16.61 14.02 -3.83
N PRO A 180 -17.15 13.63 -4.99
CA PRO A 180 -18.58 13.77 -5.29
C PRO A 180 -19.49 12.93 -4.38
N TYR A 181 -18.94 11.99 -3.61
CA TYR A 181 -19.67 11.06 -2.76
C TYR A 181 -19.44 11.33 -1.26
N ARG A 182 -19.02 12.53 -0.88
CA ARG A 182 -18.86 12.92 0.54
C ARG A 182 -20.14 13.50 1.13
#